data_AF-A0AB38D6V7-F1
#
_entry.id   AF-A0AB38D6V7-F1
#
_cell.length_a   1.000
_cell.length_b   1.000
_cell.length_c   1.000
_cell.angle_alpha   90.00
_cell.angle_beta   90.00
_cell.angle_gamma   90.00
#
_symmetry.space_group_name_H-M   'P 1'
#
loop_
_entity.id
_entity.type
_entity.pdbx_description
1 polymer ?
#
loop_
_entity_poly.entity_id
_entity_poly.type
_entity_poly.pdbx_seq_one_letter_code
_entity_poly.pdbx_strand_id
1 'polypeptide(L)'
;MANGQNPQVMLFGCSDSRVAAEIIFDQGLGDMFIVRTAGQVIDSAVLGSIEYAVAVLGVPLIAILGHDSCGAVGATLDALDTGEVPGGYIRDLVVRVMPSILGGRKDGLSRVDEFEARHVEETGTKLLQRSQVVADAVKAKKLAIVYLTYKLADGRVVLHGHVGDIGE
;
A
#
# COMPACT_ATOMS: atom_id res chain seq x y z
N MET A 1 12.54 14.50 -17.53
CA MET A 1 11.62 13.51 -18.13
C MET A 1 12.29 12.73 -19.28
N ALA A 2 12.57 13.33 -20.45
CA ALA A 2 13.06 12.56 -21.60
C ALA A 2 14.45 11.89 -21.42
N ASN A 3 15.30 12.43 -20.56
CA ASN A 3 16.66 11.92 -20.32
C ASN A 3 16.79 11.12 -19.00
N GLY A 4 15.69 10.88 -18.30
CA GLY A 4 15.69 10.18 -17.00
C GLY A 4 14.62 10.66 -16.02
N GLN A 5 14.50 9.93 -14.92
CA GLN A 5 13.62 10.17 -13.77
C GLN A 5 14.40 10.03 -12.46
N ASN A 6 14.00 10.77 -11.42
CA ASN A 6 14.60 10.70 -10.09
C ASN A 6 13.52 10.98 -9.01
N PRO A 7 12.50 10.11 -8.92
CA PRO A 7 11.41 10.30 -7.98
C PRO A 7 11.91 10.27 -6.54
N GLN A 8 11.31 11.07 -5.67
CA GLN A 8 11.68 11.11 -4.24
C GLN A 8 10.82 10.16 -3.40
N VAL A 9 9.69 9.70 -3.97
CA VAL A 9 8.75 8.80 -3.30
C VAL A 9 8.35 7.69 -4.25
N MET A 10 8.32 6.47 -3.74
CA MET A 10 7.63 5.34 -4.35
C MET A 10 6.27 5.16 -3.68
N LEU A 11 5.17 5.49 -4.36
CA LEU A 11 3.83 5.25 -3.84
C LEU A 11 3.30 3.89 -4.31
N PHE A 12 2.84 3.10 -3.35
CA PHE A 12 2.11 1.88 -3.60
C PHE A 12 0.67 2.01 -3.07
N GLY A 13 -0.29 2.14 -3.97
CA GLY A 13 -1.67 2.47 -3.60
C GLY A 13 -2.75 1.63 -4.28
N CYS A 14 -3.99 1.88 -3.91
CA CYS A 14 -5.15 1.21 -4.51
C CYS A 14 -5.40 1.70 -5.96
N SER A 15 -5.86 0.81 -6.84
CA SER A 15 -6.35 1.15 -8.21
C SER A 15 -7.67 1.93 -8.25
N ASP A 16 -8.29 2.24 -7.10
CA ASP A 16 -9.53 3.01 -7.02
C ASP A 16 -9.42 4.35 -7.76
N SER A 17 -10.35 4.63 -8.68
CA SER A 17 -10.29 5.82 -9.55
C SER A 17 -10.36 7.15 -8.79
N ARG A 18 -10.85 7.14 -7.54
CA ARG A 18 -10.94 8.32 -6.67
C ARG A 18 -9.62 8.60 -5.94
N VAL A 19 -8.66 7.68 -6.01
CA VAL A 19 -7.36 7.75 -5.31
C VAL A 19 -6.25 7.99 -6.32
N ALA A 20 -6.26 9.17 -6.94
CA ALA A 20 -5.20 9.62 -7.84
C ALA A 20 -4.07 10.26 -7.02
N ALA A 21 -2.98 9.50 -6.83
CA ALA A 21 -1.88 9.85 -5.93
C ALA A 21 -1.26 11.22 -6.21
N GLU A 22 -0.94 11.51 -7.47
CA GLU A 22 -0.32 12.77 -7.88
C GLU A 22 -1.22 13.97 -7.55
N ILE A 23 -2.54 13.81 -7.68
CA ILE A 23 -3.52 14.87 -7.37
C ILE A 23 -3.66 15.02 -5.85
N ILE A 24 -3.76 13.91 -5.12
CA ILE A 24 -3.93 13.92 -3.65
C ILE A 24 -2.75 14.60 -2.95
N PHE A 25 -1.53 14.37 -3.43
CA PHE A 25 -0.31 14.93 -2.85
C PHE A 25 0.19 16.19 -3.57
N ASP A 26 -0.56 16.73 -4.53
CA ASP A 26 -0.17 17.91 -5.33
C ASP A 26 1.24 17.77 -5.94
N GLN A 27 1.50 16.62 -6.56
CA GLN A 27 2.79 16.28 -7.19
C GLN A 27 2.71 16.33 -8.72
N GLY A 28 3.85 16.60 -9.35
CA GLY A 28 4.00 16.69 -10.79
C GLY A 28 4.61 15.44 -11.43
N LEU A 29 4.91 15.57 -12.72
CA LEU A 29 5.47 14.46 -13.52
C LEU A 29 6.93 14.19 -13.14
N GLY A 30 7.21 12.97 -12.68
CA GLY A 30 8.54 12.50 -12.32
C GLY A 30 8.90 12.64 -10.83
N ASP A 31 8.01 13.21 -10.02
CA ASP A 31 8.21 13.37 -8.57
C ASP A 31 7.98 12.05 -7.81
N MET A 32 7.08 11.21 -8.33
CA MET A 32 6.68 9.93 -7.74
C MET A 32 6.89 8.77 -8.71
N PHE A 33 7.36 7.64 -8.19
CA PHE A 33 7.21 6.34 -8.84
C PHE A 33 5.95 5.69 -8.29
N ILE A 34 5.03 5.23 -9.14
CA ILE A 34 3.70 4.80 -8.69
C ILE A 34 3.42 3.38 -9.15
N VAL A 35 3.06 2.52 -8.19
CA VAL A 35 2.48 1.20 -8.45
C VAL A 35 1.08 1.17 -7.85
N ARG A 36 0.12 0.63 -8.61
CA ARG A 36 -1.26 0.52 -8.16
C ARG A 36 -1.86 -0.83 -8.50
N THR A 37 -2.46 -1.47 -7.50
CA THR A 37 -3.30 -2.66 -7.66
C THR A 37 -4.56 -2.48 -6.81
N ALA A 38 -5.64 -3.20 -7.13
CA ALA A 38 -6.85 -3.16 -6.31
C ALA A 38 -6.54 -3.64 -4.89
N GLY A 39 -6.82 -2.80 -3.89
CA GLY A 39 -6.46 -3.06 -2.49
C GLY A 39 -4.95 -3.11 -2.22
N GLN A 40 -4.10 -2.48 -3.04
CA GLN A 40 -2.64 -2.51 -2.89
C GLN A 40 -2.09 -3.92 -2.59
N VAL A 41 -2.66 -4.93 -3.28
CA VAL A 41 -2.21 -6.31 -3.15
C VAL A 41 -0.89 -6.53 -3.87
N ILE A 42 -0.02 -7.32 -3.25
CA ILE A 42 1.33 -7.59 -3.75
C ILE A 42 1.33 -8.88 -4.55
N ASP A 43 1.77 -8.82 -5.80
CA ASP A 43 2.22 -9.97 -6.60
C ASP A 43 3.72 -9.85 -6.96
N SER A 44 4.23 -10.71 -7.83
CA SER A 44 5.64 -10.69 -8.24
C SER A 44 6.01 -9.47 -9.09
N ALA A 45 5.09 -8.98 -9.93
CA ALA A 45 5.35 -7.80 -10.75
C ALA A 45 5.39 -6.53 -9.88
N VAL A 46 4.46 -6.42 -8.93
CA VAL A 46 4.45 -5.35 -7.91
C VAL A 46 5.76 -5.33 -7.12
N LEU A 47 6.21 -6.49 -6.62
CA LEU A 47 7.49 -6.57 -5.90
C LEU A 47 8.66 -6.12 -6.78
N GLY A 48 8.74 -6.62 -8.02
CA GLY A 48 9.80 -6.21 -8.95
C GLY A 48 9.80 -4.70 -9.23
N SER A 49 8.61 -4.09 -9.37
CA SER A 49 8.49 -2.64 -9.54
C SER A 49 8.94 -1.85 -8.31
N ILE A 50 8.59 -2.31 -7.10
CA ILE A 50 9.04 -1.69 -5.85
C ILE A 50 10.57 -1.81 -5.70
N GLU A 51 11.12 -3.01 -5.95
CA GLU A 51 12.57 -3.23 -5.89
C GLU A 51 13.33 -2.38 -6.92
N TYR A 52 12.78 -2.16 -8.11
CA TYR A 52 13.35 -1.27 -9.09
C TYR A 52 13.43 0.17 -8.56
N ALA A 53 12.35 0.69 -7.98
CA ALA A 53 12.34 2.03 -7.40
C ALA A 53 13.40 2.16 -6.27
N VAL A 54 13.54 1.15 -5.43
CA VAL A 54 14.53 1.17 -4.32
C VAL A 54 15.96 0.98 -4.80
N ALA A 55 16.25 -0.08 -5.57
CA ALA A 55 17.61 -0.47 -5.90
C ALA A 55 18.19 0.30 -7.11
N VAL A 56 17.35 0.68 -8.07
CA VAL A 56 17.80 1.34 -9.30
C VAL A 56 17.62 2.85 -9.22
N LEU A 57 16.46 3.32 -8.75
CA LEU A 57 16.18 4.76 -8.65
C LEU A 57 16.62 5.36 -7.31
N GLY A 58 16.88 4.53 -6.30
CA GLY A 58 17.35 5.01 -4.99
C GLY A 58 16.32 5.82 -4.23
N VAL A 59 15.01 5.54 -4.40
CA VAL A 59 13.96 6.27 -3.70
C VAL A 59 14.14 6.13 -2.17
N PRO A 60 14.13 7.25 -1.41
CA PRO A 60 14.33 7.22 0.03
C PRO A 60 13.05 6.91 0.82
N LEU A 61 11.88 6.91 0.17
CA LEU A 61 10.60 6.73 0.84
C LEU A 61 9.66 5.84 0.02
N ILE A 62 9.05 4.84 0.67
CA ILE A 62 7.86 4.16 0.18
C ILE A 62 6.64 4.67 0.95
N ALA A 63 5.61 5.11 0.22
CA ALA A 63 4.31 5.47 0.78
C ALA A 63 3.27 4.40 0.41
N ILE A 64 2.77 3.65 1.39
CA ILE A 64 1.67 2.70 1.17
C ILE A 64 0.36 3.45 1.42
N LEU A 65 -0.45 3.60 0.38
CA LEU A 65 -1.68 4.40 0.42
C LEU A 65 -2.94 3.53 0.26
N GLY A 66 -3.59 3.26 1.38
CA GLY A 66 -4.98 2.80 1.43
C GLY A 66 -5.97 3.96 1.38
N HIS A 67 -7.25 3.66 1.48
CA HIS A 67 -8.31 4.66 1.54
C HIS A 67 -9.56 4.07 2.19
N ASP A 68 -10.48 4.95 2.61
CA ASP A 68 -11.79 4.54 3.09
C ASP A 68 -12.72 4.07 1.97
N SER A 69 -13.66 3.18 2.30
CA SER A 69 -14.58 2.56 1.34
C SER A 69 -13.86 1.78 0.23
N CYS A 70 -12.82 1.03 0.60
CA CYS A 70 -12.04 0.22 -0.34
C CYS A 70 -12.81 -1.02 -0.79
N GLY A 71 -13.09 -1.13 -2.10
CA GLY A 71 -13.85 -2.26 -2.64
C GLY A 71 -13.18 -3.63 -2.46
N ALA A 72 -11.84 -3.71 -2.46
CA ALA A 72 -11.13 -4.95 -2.21
C ALA A 72 -11.25 -5.40 -0.74
N VAL A 73 -11.17 -4.46 0.21
CA VAL A 73 -11.39 -4.74 1.64
C VAL A 73 -12.84 -5.12 1.91
N GLY A 74 -13.79 -4.39 1.32
CA GLY A 74 -15.22 -4.70 1.40
C GLY A 74 -15.55 -6.11 0.87
N ALA A 75 -15.09 -6.44 -0.34
CA ALA A 75 -15.29 -7.77 -0.91
C ALA A 75 -14.67 -8.89 -0.05
N THR A 76 -13.55 -8.62 0.62
CA THR A 76 -12.95 -9.59 1.54
C THR A 76 -13.75 -9.76 2.83
N LEU A 77 -14.30 -8.69 3.40
CA LEU A 77 -15.19 -8.76 4.55
C LEU A 77 -16.44 -9.58 4.19
N ASP A 78 -17.08 -9.25 3.06
CA ASP A 78 -18.25 -9.98 2.56
C ASP A 78 -17.95 -11.47 2.37
N ALA A 79 -16.81 -11.80 1.75
CA ALA A 79 -16.40 -13.19 1.53
C ALA A 79 -16.15 -13.96 2.84
N LEU A 80 -15.61 -13.30 3.86
CA LEU A 80 -15.38 -13.91 5.18
C LEU A 80 -16.67 -14.08 5.99
N ASP A 81 -17.65 -13.19 5.81
CA ASP A 81 -18.91 -13.22 6.57
C ASP A 81 -19.96 -14.15 5.95
N THR A 82 -19.98 -14.23 4.62
CA THR A 82 -20.94 -15.06 3.87
C THR A 82 -20.38 -16.42 3.46
N GLY A 83 -19.05 -16.54 3.38
CA GLY A 83 -18.37 -17.69 2.78
C GLY A 83 -18.34 -17.67 1.24
N GLU A 84 -18.92 -16.66 0.59
CA GLU A 84 -18.96 -16.54 -0.86
C GLU A 84 -17.74 -15.77 -1.38
N VAL A 85 -16.81 -16.49 -2.01
CA VAL A 85 -15.60 -15.88 -2.60
C VAL A 85 -15.85 -15.60 -4.09
N PRO A 86 -15.56 -14.38 -4.59
CA PRO A 86 -15.67 -14.06 -6.01
C PRO A 86 -14.91 -15.05 -6.92
N GLY A 87 -15.38 -15.17 -8.16
CA GLY A 87 -14.73 -15.97 -9.20
C GLY A 87 -13.59 -15.22 -9.92
N GLY A 88 -12.90 -15.92 -10.82
CA GLY A 88 -11.82 -15.37 -11.63
C GLY A 88 -10.67 -14.79 -10.81
N TYR A 89 -9.91 -13.84 -11.39
CA TYR A 89 -8.78 -13.20 -10.73
C TYR A 89 -9.18 -12.20 -9.61
N ILE A 90 -10.46 -11.87 -9.46
CA ILE A 90 -10.94 -11.10 -8.31
C ILE A 90 -10.73 -11.90 -7.01
N ARG A 91 -10.85 -13.23 -7.08
CA ARG A 91 -10.50 -14.14 -5.99
C ARG A 91 -9.11 -13.86 -5.43
N ASP A 92 -8.12 -13.64 -6.31
CA ASP A 92 -6.74 -13.45 -5.91
C ASP A 92 -6.56 -12.16 -5.11
N LEU A 93 -7.33 -11.11 -5.43
CA LEU A 93 -7.36 -9.88 -4.63
C LEU A 93 -7.87 -10.20 -3.23
N VAL A 94 -9.04 -10.84 -3.14
CA VAL A 94 -9.68 -11.17 -1.87
C VAL A 94 -8.76 -12.01 -0.98
N VAL A 95 -8.18 -13.09 -1.54
CA VAL A 95 -7.27 -14.00 -0.81
C VAL A 95 -6.03 -13.28 -0.30
N ARG A 96 -5.51 -12.28 -1.03
CA ARG A 96 -4.32 -11.52 -0.59
C ARG A 96 -4.62 -10.50 0.52
N VAL A 97 -5.86 -9.99 0.58
CA VAL A 97 -6.35 -9.09 1.63
C VAL A 97 -6.78 -9.86 2.89
N MET A 98 -7.34 -11.07 2.74
CA MET A 98 -7.87 -11.90 3.84
C MET A 98 -6.99 -11.96 5.11
N PRO A 99 -5.65 -12.17 5.02
CA PRO A 99 -4.82 -12.24 6.22
C PRO A 99 -4.88 -10.97 7.08
N SER A 100 -5.01 -9.79 6.46
CA SER A 100 -5.11 -8.52 7.19
C SER A 100 -6.42 -8.42 7.98
N ILE A 101 -7.52 -8.91 7.40
CA ILE A 101 -8.84 -8.91 8.04
C ILE A 101 -8.90 -9.95 9.16
N LEU A 102 -8.39 -11.16 8.91
CA LEU A 102 -8.33 -12.22 9.92
C LEU A 102 -7.43 -11.82 11.10
N GLY A 103 -6.27 -11.23 10.82
CA GLY A 103 -5.38 -10.68 11.84
C GLY A 103 -6.07 -9.57 12.64
N GLY A 104 -6.73 -8.62 11.97
CA GLY A 104 -7.50 -7.57 12.62
C GLY A 104 -8.60 -8.10 13.52
N ARG A 105 -9.39 -9.08 13.06
CA ARG A 105 -10.47 -9.70 13.85
C ARG A 105 -9.92 -10.40 15.09
N LYS A 106 -8.80 -11.11 14.94
CA LYS A 106 -8.10 -11.75 16.06
C LYS A 106 -7.68 -10.72 17.12
N ASP A 107 -7.30 -9.53 16.70
CA ASP A 107 -6.88 -8.43 17.57
C ASP A 107 -8.06 -7.55 18.04
N GLY A 108 -9.31 -7.94 17.72
CA GLY A 108 -10.52 -7.27 18.20
C GLY A 108 -11.05 -6.13 17.32
N LEU A 109 -10.48 -5.91 16.13
CA LEU A 109 -10.98 -4.91 15.18
C LEU A 109 -12.36 -5.32 14.64
N SER A 110 -13.22 -4.33 14.44
CA SER A 110 -14.60 -4.58 14.00
C SER A 110 -15.10 -3.59 12.96
N ARG A 111 -14.50 -2.40 12.85
CA ARG A 111 -14.92 -1.37 11.90
C ARG A 111 -14.11 -1.48 10.60
N VAL A 112 -14.75 -1.15 9.48
CA VAL A 112 -14.13 -1.24 8.14
C VAL A 112 -12.87 -0.36 8.05
N ASP A 113 -12.90 0.84 8.62
CA ASP A 113 -11.77 1.76 8.61
C ASP A 113 -10.57 1.26 9.43
N GLU A 114 -10.82 0.46 10.47
CA GLU A 114 -9.75 -0.21 11.22
C GLU A 114 -9.08 -1.30 10.38
N PHE A 115 -9.86 -2.05 9.61
CA PHE A 115 -9.34 -3.06 8.69
C PHE A 115 -8.55 -2.45 7.54
N GLU A 116 -8.98 -1.31 7.01
CA GLU A 116 -8.27 -0.57 5.97
C GLU A 116 -6.90 -0.07 6.48
N ALA A 117 -6.87 0.49 7.70
CA ALA A 117 -5.63 0.89 8.37
C ALA A 117 -4.71 -0.31 8.64
N ARG A 118 -5.26 -1.39 9.20
CA ARG A 118 -4.51 -2.64 9.40
C ARG A 118 -3.94 -3.19 8.08
N HIS A 119 -4.69 -3.08 6.98
CA HIS A 119 -4.25 -3.63 5.71
C HIS A 119 -3.02 -2.90 5.14
N VAL A 120 -2.89 -1.59 5.32
CA VAL A 120 -1.69 -0.85 4.86
C VAL A 120 -0.45 -1.23 5.66
N GLU A 121 -0.57 -1.42 6.98
CA GLU A 121 0.52 -1.89 7.83
C GLU A 121 0.96 -3.32 7.49
N GLU A 122 0.00 -4.23 7.28
CA GLU A 122 0.25 -5.61 6.88
C GLU A 122 0.89 -5.68 5.49
N THR A 123 0.54 -4.76 4.60
CA THR A 123 1.17 -4.63 3.28
C THR A 123 2.65 -4.26 3.43
N GLY A 124 2.97 -3.29 4.29
CA GLY A 124 4.35 -2.93 4.63
C GLY A 124 5.13 -4.08 5.27
N THR A 125 4.51 -4.78 6.22
CA THR A 125 5.09 -5.97 6.86
C THR A 125 5.42 -7.05 5.82
N LYS A 126 4.49 -7.32 4.88
CA LYS A 126 4.72 -8.29 3.79
C LYS A 126 5.84 -7.84 2.85
N LEU A 127 5.99 -6.54 2.56
CA LEU A 127 7.10 -6.04 1.76
C LEU A 127 8.44 -6.33 2.44
N LEU A 128 8.57 -5.99 3.72
CA LEU A 128 9.78 -6.24 4.50
C LEU A 128 10.11 -7.74 4.62
N GLN A 129 9.11 -8.60 4.71
CA GLN A 129 9.30 -10.06 4.79
C GLN A 129 9.69 -10.70 3.45
N ARG A 130 9.23 -10.13 2.32
CA ARG A 130 9.37 -10.76 1.00
C ARG A 130 10.48 -10.17 0.14
N SER A 131 10.93 -8.96 0.43
CA SER A 131 12.00 -8.29 -0.31
C SER A 131 13.19 -7.98 0.59
N GLN A 132 14.29 -8.71 0.38
CA GLN A 132 15.55 -8.43 1.05
C GLN A 132 16.09 -7.05 0.64
N VAL A 133 15.85 -6.61 -0.60
CA VAL A 133 16.24 -5.29 -1.10
C VAL A 133 15.62 -4.18 -0.26
N VAL A 134 14.30 -4.25 -0.02
CA VAL A 134 13.58 -3.27 0.81
C VAL A 134 14.06 -3.36 2.27
N ALA A 135 14.14 -4.57 2.83
CA ALA A 135 14.53 -4.77 4.23
C ALA A 135 15.96 -4.25 4.51
N ASP A 136 16.91 -4.52 3.62
CA ASP A 136 18.29 -4.05 3.75
C ASP A 136 18.40 -2.53 3.61
N ALA A 137 17.65 -1.92 2.69
CA ALA A 137 17.63 -0.47 2.52
C ALA A 137 17.09 0.25 3.78
N VAL A 138 16.03 -0.29 4.39
CA VAL A 138 15.47 0.21 5.66
C VAL A 138 16.48 0.04 6.79
N LYS A 139 17.09 -1.16 6.93
CA LYS A 139 18.12 -1.43 7.96
C LYS A 139 19.33 -0.52 7.80
N ALA A 140 19.72 -0.19 6.57
CA ALA A 140 20.79 0.73 6.25
C ALA A 140 20.41 2.21 6.43
N LYS A 141 19.19 2.52 6.88
CA LYS A 141 18.64 3.88 7.04
C LYS A 141 18.64 4.69 5.74
N LYS A 142 18.54 4.01 4.60
CA LYS A 142 18.44 4.63 3.27
C LYS A 142 17.01 4.71 2.76
N LEU A 143 16.10 4.01 3.42
CA LEU A 143 14.70 3.90 3.04
C LEU A 143 13.83 3.97 4.29
N ALA A 144 12.72 4.70 4.21
CA ALA A 144 11.61 4.61 5.15
C ALA A 144 10.34 4.13 4.45
N ILE A 145 9.40 3.58 5.21
CA ILE A 145 8.08 3.16 4.73
C ILE A 145 7.02 3.83 5.61
N VAL A 146 6.06 4.54 5.02
CA VAL A 146 4.92 5.15 5.73
C VAL A 146 3.61 4.47 5.36
N TYR A 147 2.73 4.33 6.35
CA TYR A 147 1.41 3.70 6.21
C TYR A 147 0.31 4.75 6.26
N LEU A 148 -0.36 4.95 5.14
CA LEU A 148 -1.28 6.06 4.93
C LEU A 148 -2.68 5.56 4.56
N THR A 149 -3.72 6.24 5.02
CA THR A 149 -5.06 6.12 4.44
C THR A 149 -5.58 7.48 3.98
N TYR A 150 -6.13 7.53 2.78
CA TYR A 150 -6.87 8.68 2.26
C TYR A 150 -8.35 8.66 2.71
N LYS A 151 -8.90 9.83 3.05
CA LYS A 151 -10.32 10.03 3.34
C LYS A 151 -11.00 10.68 2.15
N LEU A 152 -11.86 9.91 1.46
CA LEU A 152 -12.57 10.34 0.26
C LEU A 152 -13.47 11.56 0.49
N ALA A 153 -14.05 11.67 1.69
CA ALA A 153 -15.03 12.72 2.01
C ALA A 153 -14.43 14.13 2.11
N ASP A 154 -13.20 14.25 2.59
CA ASP A 154 -12.58 15.55 2.90
C ASP A 154 -11.15 15.72 2.37
N GLY A 155 -10.61 14.70 1.68
CA GLY A 155 -9.31 14.76 1.05
C GLY A 155 -8.13 14.59 2.01
N ARG A 156 -8.35 14.28 3.30
CA ARG A 156 -7.25 14.14 4.25
C ARG A 156 -6.51 12.83 4.10
N VAL A 157 -5.19 12.89 4.19
CA VAL A 157 -4.31 11.73 4.33
C VAL A 157 -3.95 11.58 5.80
N VAL A 158 -4.16 10.38 6.35
CA VAL A 158 -3.88 10.04 7.74
C VAL A 158 -2.69 9.08 7.80
N LEU A 159 -1.67 9.43 8.59
CA LEU A 159 -0.54 8.57 8.91
C LEU A 159 -0.92 7.63 10.06
N HIS A 160 -0.72 6.33 9.87
CA HIS A 160 -0.98 5.29 10.89
C HIS A 160 0.31 4.79 11.55
N GLY A 161 1.44 4.90 10.86
CA GLY A 161 2.73 4.52 11.37
C GLY A 161 3.79 4.50 10.27
N HIS A 162 5.02 4.20 10.65
CA HIS A 162 6.13 4.09 9.72
C HIS A 162 7.19 3.11 10.22
N VAL A 163 8.09 2.73 9.32
CA VAL A 163 9.33 2.01 9.62
C VAL A 163 10.48 2.77 8.99
N GLY A 164 11.57 2.94 9.75
CA GLY A 164 12.67 3.82 9.36
C GLY A 164 12.45 5.25 9.83
N ASP A 165 13.48 6.09 9.64
CA ASP A 165 13.49 7.49 10.06
C ASP A 165 12.82 8.37 9.00
N ILE A 166 11.85 9.19 9.40
CA ILE A 166 11.15 10.16 8.55
C ILE A 166 11.40 11.62 8.98
N GLY A 167 12.31 11.84 9.94
CA GLY A 167 12.74 13.17 10.38
C GLY A 167 11.82 13.86 11.39
N GLU A 168 11.16 13.11 12.28
CA GLU A 168 10.39 13.66 13.43
C GLU A 168 11.29 14.29 14.51
#